data_AF-A0A948RSX0-F1
#
_entry.id   AF-A0A948RSX0-F1
#
_cell.length_a   1.000
_cell.length_b   1.000
_cell.length_c   1.000
_cell.angle_alpha   90.00
_cell.angle_beta   90.00
_cell.angle_gamma   90.00
#
_symmetry.space_group_name_H-M   'P 1'
#
loop_
_entity.id
_entity.type
_entity.pdbx_description
1 polymer ?
#
loop_
_entity_poly.entity_id
_entity_poly.type
_entity_poly.pdbx_seq_one_letter_code
_entity_poly.pdbx_strand_id
1 'polypeptide(L)'
;MALDEPRIGLRNPGADIDKKNRGQMMKKLAITIPLILVVSLVGLIAGCGSSSNDGKSSTPSSTPSSTSQTPDYSNKANWLALPSSTKNKVDVFFLYPTVYQQSSPSDPMVCAINNPQMQEGAKAAFSRDATVFAPLADIYAPYYEQAAIAVLQLPLDQPQPTCSGDPAGCRGYLPHV
;
A
#
# COMPACT_ATOMS: atom_id res chain seq x y z
N MET A 1 -11.57 58.32 47.60
CA MET A 1 -10.40 57.68 46.97
C MET A 1 -10.86 56.34 46.45
N ALA A 2 -11.37 56.31 45.21
CA ALA A 2 -11.85 55.10 44.55
C ALA A 2 -10.71 54.55 43.70
N LEU A 3 -10.32 53.29 43.92
CA LEU A 3 -9.38 52.58 43.05
C LEU A 3 -10.20 51.65 42.16
N ASP A 4 -10.05 51.87 40.85
CA ASP A 4 -10.69 51.21 39.74
C ASP A 4 -9.91 49.94 39.37
N GLU A 5 -10.57 48.79 39.31
CA GLU A 5 -9.97 47.49 38.98
C GLU A 5 -10.16 47.18 37.48
N PRO A 6 -9.11 46.88 36.70
CA PRO A 6 -9.27 46.51 35.29
C PRO A 6 -9.71 45.03 35.13
N ARG A 7 -10.91 44.82 34.59
CA ARG A 7 -11.36 43.50 34.10
C ARG A 7 -10.58 43.08 32.85
N ILE A 8 -9.72 42.07 32.99
CA ILE A 8 -9.12 41.36 31.85
C ILE A 8 -10.16 40.40 31.27
N GLY A 9 -10.64 40.71 30.06
CA GLY A 9 -11.51 39.84 29.27
C GLY A 9 -10.75 38.64 28.71
N LEU A 10 -11.21 37.43 29.03
CA LEU A 10 -10.75 36.18 28.43
C LEU A 10 -11.10 36.15 26.94
N ARG A 11 -10.11 36.41 26.08
CA ARG A 11 -10.22 36.26 24.63
C ARG A 11 -10.11 34.77 24.29
N ASN A 12 -11.21 34.18 23.82
CA ASN A 12 -11.30 32.76 23.50
C ASN A 12 -10.63 32.48 22.12
N PRO A 13 -9.48 31.75 22.06
CA PRO A 13 -8.68 31.61 20.84
C PRO A 13 -9.29 30.64 19.79
N GLY A 14 -10.32 29.86 20.15
CA GLY A 14 -10.90 28.84 19.27
C GLY A 14 -11.74 29.38 18.10
N ALA A 15 -12.30 30.59 18.21
CA ALA A 15 -13.19 31.14 17.18
C ALA A 15 -12.45 31.73 15.96
N ASP A 16 -11.15 32.04 16.10
CA ASP A 16 -10.36 32.70 15.05
C ASP A 16 -9.78 31.68 14.04
N ILE A 17 -9.42 30.49 14.51
CA ILE A 17 -8.82 29.43 13.67
C ILE A 17 -9.84 28.87 12.65
N ASP A 18 -11.11 28.76 13.04
CA ASP A 18 -12.17 28.21 12.19
C ASP A 18 -12.52 29.14 11.00
N LYS A 19 -12.49 30.47 11.20
CA LYS A 19 -12.70 31.44 10.10
C LYS A 19 -11.56 31.39 9.07
N LYS A 20 -10.32 31.21 9.51
CA LYS A 20 -9.15 31.15 8.62
C LYS A 20 -9.19 29.94 7.69
N ASN A 21 -9.61 28.76 8.19
CA ASN A 21 -9.66 27.53 7.40
C ASN A 21 -10.83 27.51 6.40
N ARG A 22 -12.01 28.05 6.76
CA ARG A 22 -13.15 28.15 5.83
C ARG A 22 -12.87 29.08 4.64
N GLY A 23 -12.12 30.16 4.84
CA GLY A 23 -11.71 31.06 3.76
C GLY A 23 -10.66 30.47 2.80
N GLN A 24 -9.87 29.49 3.25
CA GLN A 24 -8.84 28.84 2.43
C GLN A 24 -9.42 27.71 1.56
N MET A 25 -10.42 26.97 2.06
CA MET A 25 -11.06 25.89 1.31
C MET A 25 -11.95 26.38 0.15
N MET A 26 -12.48 27.61 0.20
CA MET A 26 -13.29 28.15 -0.89
C MET A 26 -12.46 28.72 -2.06
N LYS A 27 -11.17 29.00 -1.87
CA LYS A 27 -10.27 29.46 -2.96
C LYS A 27 -9.70 28.30 -3.77
N LYS A 28 -9.43 27.15 -3.13
CA LYS A 28 -8.92 25.95 -3.81
C LYS A 28 -9.98 25.25 -4.66
N LEU A 29 -11.25 25.36 -4.26
CA LEU A 29 -12.37 24.76 -4.99
C LEU A 29 -12.80 25.58 -6.22
N ALA A 30 -12.60 26.91 -6.21
CA ALA A 30 -12.97 27.77 -7.33
C ALA A 30 -11.93 27.79 -8.48
N ILE A 31 -10.66 27.44 -8.22
CA ILE A 31 -9.57 27.49 -9.21
C ILE A 31 -9.39 26.15 -9.96
N THR A 32 -9.85 25.04 -9.40
CA THR A 32 -9.62 23.69 -9.98
C THR A 32 -10.67 23.25 -11.01
N ILE A 33 -11.85 23.87 -11.02
CA ILE A 33 -12.97 23.47 -11.89
C ILE A 33 -12.82 23.92 -13.37
N PRO A 34 -12.26 25.10 -13.72
CA PRO A 34 -12.11 25.46 -15.14
C PRO A 34 -10.91 24.80 -15.83
N LEU A 35 -9.91 24.28 -15.09
CA LEU A 35 -8.71 23.66 -15.69
C LEU A 35 -8.98 22.24 -16.23
N ILE A 36 -9.93 21.51 -15.62
CA ILE A 36 -10.26 20.12 -16.01
C ILE A 36 -11.14 20.07 -17.27
N LEU A 37 -11.93 21.12 -17.55
CA LEU A 37 -12.79 21.18 -18.74
C LEU A 37 -12.04 21.55 -20.04
N VAL A 38 -10.89 22.23 -19.95
CA VAL A 38 -10.13 22.68 -21.15
C VAL A 38 -9.19 21.59 -21.68
N VAL A 39 -8.78 20.62 -20.86
CA VAL A 39 -7.85 19.54 -21.27
C VAL A 39 -8.53 18.40 -22.05
N SER A 40 -9.85 18.38 -22.14
CA SER A 40 -10.59 17.27 -22.75
C SER A 40 -10.96 17.46 -24.24
N LEU A 41 -10.42 18.45 -24.96
CA LEU A 41 -10.85 18.76 -26.34
C LEU A 41 -9.76 18.74 -27.44
N VAL A 42 -8.53 18.30 -27.20
CA VAL A 42 -7.52 18.22 -28.29
C VAL A 42 -6.74 16.91 -28.24
N GLY A 43 -7.10 15.97 -29.12
CA GLY A 43 -6.34 14.72 -29.27
C GLY A 43 -6.99 13.61 -30.11
N LEU A 44 -7.78 13.93 -31.13
CA LEU A 44 -8.17 12.98 -32.18
C LEU A 44 -7.48 13.37 -33.48
N ILE A 45 -6.38 12.70 -33.85
CA ILE A 45 -6.07 12.33 -35.24
C ILE A 45 -4.92 11.29 -35.31
N ALA A 46 -5.19 10.26 -36.12
CA ALA A 46 -4.28 9.53 -37.01
C ALA A 46 -3.12 8.69 -36.42
N GLY A 47 -3.35 7.37 -36.40
CA GLY A 47 -2.30 6.36 -36.30
C GLY A 47 -2.79 4.99 -36.78
N CYS A 48 -3.10 4.86 -38.08
CA CYS A 48 -3.23 3.56 -38.74
C CYS A 48 -1.85 3.17 -39.27
N GLY A 49 -1.27 2.11 -38.72
CA GLY A 49 -0.04 1.50 -39.20
C GLY A 49 -0.27 0.01 -39.43
N SER A 50 -0.63 -0.35 -40.66
CA SER A 50 -0.68 -1.73 -41.12
C SER A 50 0.73 -2.28 -41.27
N SER A 51 1.04 -3.38 -40.60
CA SER A 51 2.08 -4.33 -41.03
C SER A 51 1.71 -5.71 -40.52
N SER A 52 1.31 -6.56 -41.47
CA SER A 52 1.24 -8.00 -41.31
C SER A 52 2.64 -8.57 -41.06
N ASN A 53 2.77 -9.50 -40.11
CA ASN A 53 3.25 -10.87 -40.37
C ASN A 53 3.34 -11.69 -39.07
N ASP A 54 2.80 -12.92 -39.19
CA ASP A 54 3.24 -14.18 -38.60
C ASP A 54 3.11 -14.41 -37.08
N GLY A 55 1.95 -14.97 -36.72
CA GLY A 55 1.86 -16.32 -36.18
C GLY A 55 2.81 -16.69 -35.03
N LYS A 56 2.44 -16.32 -33.79
CA LYS A 56 2.58 -17.24 -32.66
C LYS A 56 1.44 -17.00 -31.68
N SER A 57 0.51 -17.96 -31.65
CA SER A 57 -0.53 -18.06 -30.64
C SER A 57 0.14 -18.20 -29.28
N SER A 58 0.14 -17.11 -28.52
CA SER A 58 0.23 -17.13 -27.08
C SER A 58 -0.91 -16.25 -26.60
N THR A 59 -2.06 -16.88 -26.40
CA THR A 59 -3.21 -16.33 -25.69
C THR A 59 -2.71 -15.63 -24.42
N PRO A 60 -2.84 -14.29 -24.28
CA PRO A 60 -2.67 -13.67 -22.98
C PRO A 60 -3.94 -14.03 -22.19
N SER A 61 -3.87 -15.13 -21.45
CA SER A 61 -4.87 -15.41 -20.42
C SER A 61 -4.70 -14.34 -19.35
N SER A 62 -5.54 -13.32 -19.45
CA SER A 62 -5.81 -12.32 -18.41
C SER A 62 -6.56 -13.00 -17.27
N THR A 63 -5.92 -13.97 -16.64
CA THR A 63 -6.26 -14.42 -15.29
C THR A 63 -5.04 -14.06 -14.46
N PRO A 64 -5.15 -13.20 -13.43
CA PRO A 64 -4.09 -13.04 -12.45
C PRO A 64 -3.98 -14.35 -11.68
N SER A 65 -3.30 -15.32 -12.28
CA SER A 65 -2.91 -16.56 -11.63
C SER A 65 -1.82 -16.15 -10.64
N SER A 66 -2.20 -16.00 -9.39
CA SER A 66 -1.32 -15.82 -8.23
C SER A 66 -0.53 -17.10 -7.98
N THR A 67 0.23 -17.56 -8.98
CA THR A 67 1.33 -18.49 -8.78
C THR A 67 2.37 -17.77 -7.91
N SER A 68 2.50 -18.24 -6.66
CA SER A 68 3.61 -17.91 -5.77
C SER A 68 4.91 -18.24 -6.52
N GLN A 69 5.50 -17.23 -7.14
CA GLN A 69 6.86 -17.26 -7.62
C GLN A 69 7.68 -16.56 -6.55
N THR A 70 8.77 -17.19 -6.13
CA THR A 70 9.73 -16.59 -5.19
C THR A 70 10.02 -15.14 -5.59
N PRO A 71 9.81 -14.16 -4.69
CA PRO A 71 10.06 -12.75 -4.98
C PRO A 71 11.50 -12.50 -5.48
N ASP A 72 11.63 -11.82 -6.62
CA ASP A 72 12.93 -11.37 -7.12
C ASP A 72 13.36 -10.07 -6.43
N TYR A 73 14.19 -10.17 -5.39
CA TYR A 73 14.67 -9.01 -4.64
C TYR A 73 15.74 -8.18 -5.34
N SER A 74 16.19 -8.56 -6.55
CA SER A 74 16.95 -7.64 -7.40
C SER A 74 16.07 -6.50 -7.92
N ASN A 75 14.75 -6.71 -8.00
CA ASN A 75 13.78 -5.68 -8.36
C ASN A 75 13.45 -4.78 -7.16
N LYS A 76 13.76 -3.49 -7.28
CA LYS A 76 13.47 -2.47 -6.24
C LYS A 76 11.99 -2.37 -5.89
N ALA A 77 11.07 -2.72 -6.79
CA ALA A 77 9.63 -2.71 -6.52
C ALA A 77 9.21 -3.73 -5.45
N ASN A 78 10.03 -4.75 -5.19
CA ASN A 78 9.79 -5.76 -4.16
C ASN A 78 10.29 -5.32 -2.76
N TRP A 79 10.69 -4.04 -2.64
CA TRP A 79 11.11 -3.44 -1.37
C TRP A 79 10.18 -2.29 -0.98
N LEU A 80 9.70 -2.33 0.25
CA LEU A 80 9.04 -1.20 0.91
C LEU A 80 10.05 -0.10 1.23
N ALA A 81 11.25 -0.48 1.68
CA ALA A 81 12.38 0.43 1.89
C ALA A 81 13.67 -0.25 1.40
N LEU A 82 14.37 0.44 0.50
CA LEU A 82 15.68 0.04 0.00
C LEU A 82 16.55 1.29 -0.13
N PRO A 83 17.45 1.56 0.83
CA PRO A 83 18.36 2.70 0.79
C PRO A 83 19.19 2.70 -0.51
N SER A 84 19.30 3.85 -1.17
CA SER A 84 20.07 3.99 -2.42
C SER A 84 21.58 4.05 -2.19
N SER A 85 22.01 4.26 -0.95
CA SER A 85 23.39 4.40 -0.51
C SER A 85 23.47 4.19 1.00
N THR A 86 24.57 3.64 1.50
CA THR A 86 24.85 3.53 2.94
C THR A 86 25.19 4.91 3.52
N LYS A 87 24.33 5.42 4.40
CA LYS A 87 24.50 6.70 5.11
C LYS A 87 24.88 6.47 6.57
N ASN A 88 24.37 5.40 7.16
CA ASN A 88 24.53 5.08 8.56
C ASN A 88 25.58 3.98 8.75
N LYS A 89 25.99 3.74 10.00
CA LYS A 89 26.91 2.65 10.36
C LYS A 89 26.18 1.35 10.73
N VAL A 90 24.86 1.40 10.78
CA VAL A 90 23.98 0.30 11.18
C VAL A 90 22.96 0.07 10.09
N ASP A 91 22.74 -1.19 9.75
CA ASP A 91 21.65 -1.61 8.88
C ASP A 91 20.55 -2.25 9.74
N VAL A 92 19.30 -1.89 9.48
CA VAL A 92 18.14 -2.51 10.12
C VAL A 92 17.35 -3.24 9.06
N PHE A 93 17.21 -4.56 9.23
CA PHE A 93 16.30 -5.36 8.45
C PHE A 93 14.95 -5.45 9.18
N PHE A 94 13.94 -4.76 8.66
CA PHE A 94 12.64 -4.63 9.30
C PHE A 94 11.62 -5.59 8.69
N LEU A 95 11.13 -6.52 9.50
CA LEU A 95 10.01 -7.39 9.19
C LEU A 95 8.74 -6.82 9.84
N TYR A 96 7.80 -6.34 9.03
CA TYR A 96 6.49 -5.90 9.51
C TYR A 96 5.64 -7.09 9.96
N PRO A 97 4.65 -6.92 10.86
CA PRO A 97 3.73 -8.00 11.25
C PRO A 97 2.91 -8.57 10.09
N THR A 98 2.18 -9.67 10.32
CA THR A 98 1.14 -10.11 9.36
C THR A 98 0.09 -9.02 9.22
N VAL A 99 -0.04 -8.46 8.02
CA VAL A 99 -1.01 -7.42 7.68
C VAL A 99 -2.00 -7.90 6.62
N TYR A 100 -1.76 -9.06 6.02
CA TYR A 100 -2.70 -9.70 5.10
C TYR A 100 -3.95 -10.19 5.83
N GLN A 101 -5.10 -9.84 5.27
CA GLN A 101 -6.41 -10.37 5.66
C GLN A 101 -7.17 -10.83 4.40
N GLN A 102 -7.64 -12.07 4.41
CA GLN A 102 -8.55 -12.55 3.37
C GLN A 102 -9.85 -11.76 3.45
N SER A 103 -10.30 -11.22 2.32
CA SER A 103 -11.59 -10.53 2.19
C SER A 103 -12.71 -11.51 1.82
N SER A 104 -12.35 -12.67 1.25
CA SER A 104 -13.24 -13.76 0.86
C SER A 104 -12.61 -15.11 1.18
N PRO A 105 -13.40 -16.17 1.47
CA PRO A 105 -12.90 -17.54 1.58
C PRO A 105 -12.18 -18.07 0.33
N SER A 106 -12.42 -17.44 -0.82
CA SER A 106 -11.75 -17.78 -2.08
C SER A 106 -10.35 -17.16 -2.22
N ASP A 107 -10.00 -16.20 -1.37
CA ASP A 107 -8.70 -15.54 -1.41
C ASP A 107 -7.60 -16.53 -1.00
N PRO A 108 -6.38 -16.42 -1.55
CA PRO A 108 -5.34 -17.40 -1.30
C PRO A 108 -4.92 -17.41 0.18
N MET A 109 -4.61 -18.59 0.71
CA MET A 109 -4.10 -18.73 2.08
C MET A 109 -2.71 -18.09 2.26
N VAL A 110 -1.96 -17.94 1.17
CA VAL A 110 -0.67 -17.22 1.12
C VAL A 110 -0.81 -16.06 0.14
N CYS A 111 -0.61 -14.84 0.64
CA CYS A 111 -0.72 -13.61 -0.12
C CYS A 111 0.56 -13.27 -0.87
N ALA A 112 0.43 -12.93 -2.15
CA ALA A 112 1.53 -12.45 -2.96
C ALA A 112 2.04 -11.07 -2.50
N ILE A 113 3.33 -10.81 -2.71
CA ILE A 113 4.02 -9.57 -2.29
C ILE A 113 3.44 -8.28 -2.89
N ASN A 114 2.72 -8.38 -4.00
CA ASN A 114 2.15 -7.25 -4.74
C ASN A 114 0.66 -7.02 -4.44
N ASN A 115 0.10 -7.74 -3.46
CA ASN A 115 -1.27 -7.50 -3.03
C ASN A 115 -1.42 -6.07 -2.45
N PRO A 116 -2.32 -5.23 -3.00
CA PRO A 116 -2.43 -3.84 -2.59
C PRO A 116 -2.77 -3.64 -1.11
N GLN A 117 -3.68 -4.44 -0.56
CA GLN A 117 -4.08 -4.39 0.85
C GLN A 117 -2.88 -4.68 1.74
N MET A 118 -2.12 -5.73 1.42
CA MET A 118 -0.92 -6.11 2.17
C MET A 118 0.14 -5.01 2.11
N GLN A 119 0.40 -4.44 0.93
CA GLN A 119 1.38 -3.34 0.79
C GLN A 119 0.98 -2.09 1.55
N GLU A 120 -0.31 -1.76 1.60
CA GLU A 120 -0.82 -0.63 2.38
C GLU A 120 -0.64 -0.88 3.90
N GLY A 121 -0.99 -2.07 4.38
CA GLY A 121 -0.76 -2.46 5.76
C GLY A 121 0.72 -2.44 6.15
N ALA A 122 1.60 -2.89 5.25
CA ALA A 122 3.04 -2.89 5.44
C ALA A 122 3.59 -1.47 5.58
N LYS A 123 3.13 -0.53 4.72
CA LYS A 123 3.47 0.91 4.83
C LYS A 123 3.02 1.50 6.17
N ALA A 124 1.82 1.17 6.63
CA ALA A 124 1.31 1.64 7.90
C ALA A 124 2.15 1.12 9.08
N ALA A 125 2.50 -0.17 9.09
CA ALA A 125 3.37 -0.76 10.11
C ALA A 125 4.78 -0.15 10.09
N PHE A 126 5.38 0.00 8.91
CA PHE A 126 6.68 0.65 8.75
C PHE A 126 6.70 2.07 9.31
N SER A 127 5.68 2.88 8.99
CA SER A 127 5.59 4.26 9.47
C SER A 127 5.56 4.34 10.99
N ARG A 128 4.88 3.41 11.65
CA ARG A 128 4.70 3.38 13.11
C ARG A 128 5.92 2.83 13.84
N ASP A 129 6.53 1.77 13.30
CA ASP A 129 7.47 0.94 14.07
C ASP A 129 8.90 1.03 13.54
N ALA A 130 9.12 1.14 12.22
CA ALA A 130 10.46 1.13 11.65
C ALA A 130 11.13 2.51 11.67
N THR A 131 10.36 3.58 11.53
CA THR A 131 10.89 4.95 11.38
C THR A 131 11.67 5.44 12.61
N VAL A 132 11.47 4.84 13.79
CA VAL A 132 12.25 5.13 15.00
C VAL A 132 13.75 4.88 14.81
N PHE A 133 14.14 3.97 13.90
CA PHE A 133 15.53 3.64 13.63
C PHE A 133 16.18 4.53 12.58
N ALA A 134 15.40 5.31 11.81
CA ALA A 134 15.90 6.10 10.68
C ALA A 134 17.02 7.11 11.02
N PRO A 135 17.08 7.70 12.24
CA PRO A 135 18.19 8.59 12.60
C PRO A 135 19.55 7.90 12.77
N LEU A 136 19.57 6.58 12.95
CA LEU A 136 20.79 5.82 13.30
C LEU A 136 21.08 4.66 12.35
N ALA A 137 20.13 4.28 11.48
CA ALA A 137 20.26 3.12 10.63
C ALA A 137 19.68 3.31 9.23
N ASP A 138 20.28 2.60 8.27
CA ASP A 138 19.73 2.40 6.94
C ASP A 138 18.73 1.24 7.01
N ILE A 139 17.45 1.53 6.78
CA ILE A 139 16.37 0.55 6.97
C ILE A 139 16.07 -0.16 5.65
N TYR A 140 16.18 -1.48 5.67
CA TYR A 140 15.82 -2.40 4.61
C TYR A 140 14.52 -3.11 5.00
N ALA A 141 13.48 -2.97 4.17
CA ALA A 141 12.18 -3.61 4.41
C ALA A 141 11.69 -4.24 3.11
N PRO A 142 11.86 -5.55 2.88
CA PRO A 142 11.30 -6.23 1.72
C PRO A 142 9.80 -6.43 1.88
N TYR A 143 9.04 -6.40 0.77
CA TYR A 143 7.73 -7.04 0.76
C TYR A 143 7.93 -8.55 0.71
N TYR A 144 7.17 -9.30 1.49
CA TYR A 144 7.27 -10.76 1.57
C TYR A 144 5.88 -11.40 1.58
N GLU A 145 5.81 -12.67 1.19
CA GLU A 145 4.55 -13.40 1.16
C GLU A 145 4.04 -13.66 2.58
N GLN A 146 2.75 -13.47 2.81
CA GLN A 146 2.15 -13.61 4.14
C GLN A 146 1.06 -14.66 4.14
N ALA A 147 1.15 -15.60 5.07
CA ALA A 147 0.04 -16.49 5.39
C ALA A 147 -1.12 -15.71 5.99
N ALA A 148 -2.34 -16.06 5.60
CA ALA A 148 -3.56 -15.57 6.23
C ALA A 148 -3.64 -16.06 7.68
N ILE A 149 -4.28 -15.27 8.54
CA ILE A 149 -4.53 -15.66 9.93
C ILE A 149 -5.35 -16.95 10.02
N ALA A 150 -6.18 -17.24 9.02
CA ALA A 150 -6.97 -18.47 8.91
C ALA A 150 -6.11 -19.75 8.93
N VAL A 151 -4.81 -19.67 8.62
CA VAL A 151 -3.86 -20.80 8.78
C VAL A 151 -3.85 -21.34 10.21
N LEU A 152 -4.06 -20.48 11.21
CA LEU A 152 -4.08 -20.89 12.62
C LEU A 152 -5.29 -21.76 12.98
N GLN A 153 -6.32 -21.80 12.13
CA GLN A 153 -7.53 -22.59 12.31
C GLN A 153 -7.45 -23.94 11.58
N LEU A 154 -6.39 -24.19 10.81
CA LEU A 154 -6.22 -25.45 10.10
C LEU A 154 -5.91 -26.58 11.10
N PRO A 155 -6.46 -27.79 10.89
CA PRO A 155 -6.10 -28.95 11.70
C PRO A 155 -4.60 -29.25 11.59
N LEU A 156 -3.96 -29.57 12.73
CA LEU A 156 -2.51 -29.79 12.81
C LEU A 156 -2.04 -31.07 12.10
N ASP A 157 -2.97 -32.00 11.86
CA ASP A 157 -2.75 -33.28 11.18
C ASP A 157 -2.85 -33.17 9.66
N GLN A 158 -3.33 -32.03 9.14
CA GLN A 158 -3.37 -31.76 7.71
C GLN A 158 -2.08 -31.08 7.27
N PRO A 159 -1.54 -31.43 6.08
CA PRO A 159 -0.47 -30.66 5.47
C PRO A 159 -0.90 -29.20 5.37
N GLN A 160 -0.25 -28.34 6.15
CA GLN A 160 -0.47 -26.91 6.02
C GLN A 160 -0.13 -26.53 4.58
N PRO A 161 -0.92 -25.67 3.91
CA PRO A 161 -0.57 -25.16 2.59
C PRO A 161 0.85 -24.63 2.72
N THR A 162 1.79 -25.38 2.14
CA THR A 162 3.16 -25.35 2.63
C THR A 162 3.71 -23.97 2.36
N CYS A 163 4.34 -23.35 3.37
CA CYS A 163 5.24 -22.21 3.16
C CYS A 163 6.48 -22.57 2.30
N SER A 164 6.43 -23.67 1.54
CA SER A 164 7.51 -24.30 0.78
C SER A 164 7.32 -24.18 -0.74
N GLY A 165 6.36 -23.35 -1.20
CA GLY A 165 6.30 -22.95 -2.61
C GLY A 165 5.61 -23.92 -3.56
N ASP A 166 4.75 -24.83 -3.06
CA ASP A 166 3.87 -25.63 -3.94
C ASP A 166 2.54 -24.89 -4.19
N PRO A 167 2.31 -24.35 -5.41
CA PRO A 167 1.05 -23.68 -5.74
C PRO A 167 -0.17 -24.62 -5.74
N ALA A 168 0.02 -25.94 -5.75
CA ALA A 168 -1.08 -26.91 -5.69
C ALA A 168 -1.58 -27.18 -4.26
N GLY A 169 -0.75 -26.98 -3.23
CA GLY A 169 -1.10 -27.24 -1.83
C GLY A 169 -2.12 -26.25 -1.24
N CYS A 170 -2.24 -25.05 -1.81
CA CYS A 170 -3.16 -24.01 -1.34
C CYS A 170 -4.61 -24.19 -1.80
N ARG A 171 -4.90 -25.20 -2.63
CA ARG A 171 -6.21 -25.35 -3.31
C ARG A 171 -7.19 -26.26 -2.55
N GLY A 172 -6.78 -26.83 -1.42
CA GLY A 172 -7.47 -27.96 -0.78
C GLY A 172 -8.46 -27.64 0.34
N TYR A 173 -8.55 -26.40 0.84
CA TYR A 173 -9.40 -26.10 1.99
C TYR A 173 -10.44 -25.03 1.67
N LEU A 174 -11.50 -25.43 0.95
CA LEU A 174 -12.77 -24.70 0.98
C LEU A 174 -13.54 -25.21 2.20
N PRO A 175 -13.85 -24.37 3.20
CA PRO A 175 -14.78 -24.78 4.25
C PRO A 175 -16.13 -25.06 3.59
N HIS A 176 -16.61 -26.30 3.70
CA HIS A 176 -17.97 -26.65 3.36
C HIS A 176 -18.92 -25.86 4.26
N VAL A 177 -19.54 -24.82 3.70
CA VAL A 177 -20.78 -24.20 4.18
C VAL A 177 -21.93 -24.69 3.31
#